data_AF-A0A699YKK9-F1
#
_entry.id   AF-A0A699YKK9-F1
#
_cell.length_a   1.000
_cell.length_b   1.000
_cell.length_c   1.000
_cell.angle_alpha   90.00
_cell.angle_beta   90.00
_cell.angle_gamma   90.00
#
_symmetry.space_group_name_H-M   'P 1'
#
loop_
_entity.id
_entity.type
_entity.pdbx_description
1 polymer ?
#
loop_
_entity_poly.entity_id
_entity_poly.type
_entity_poly.pdbx_seq_one_letter_code
_entity_poly.pdbx_strand_id
1 'polypeptide(L)'
;RPADHRGATPKDLRVLPDRIILVRHAESEGNVDNLAYSYIPDSQVPLTERGKQQAREAGAKIRKLLEAQGHDYKLFFYTSPYKRSLQTYAGISSAFEKQHIIGVQEEVQLREQDFGSRKARVALM
;
A
#
# COMPACT_ATOMS: atom_id res chain seq x y z
N ARG A 1 14.48 20.62 -19.69
CA ARG A 1 13.24 19.91 -20.10
C ARG A 1 12.30 19.99 -18.90
N PRO A 2 11.06 20.50 -19.03
CA PRO A 2 10.14 20.56 -17.90
C PRO A 2 9.70 19.13 -17.54
N ALA A 3 9.69 18.79 -16.26
CA ALA A 3 9.18 17.52 -15.78
C ALA A 3 7.67 17.48 -15.98
N ASP A 4 7.18 16.47 -16.67
CA ASP A 4 5.76 16.18 -16.83
C ASP A 4 5.21 15.73 -15.47
N HIS A 5 4.47 16.59 -14.77
CA HIS A 5 3.88 16.35 -13.45
C HIS A 5 2.55 15.59 -13.50
N ARG A 6 2.25 14.85 -14.58
CA ARG A 6 1.01 14.06 -14.73
C ARG A 6 1.08 12.71 -14.00
N GLY A 7 1.46 12.70 -12.72
CA GLY A 7 1.30 11.51 -11.88
C GLY A 7 -0.17 11.06 -11.84
N ALA A 8 -0.39 9.75 -11.68
CA ALA A 8 -1.66 9.00 -11.45
C ALA A 8 -2.99 9.52 -12.06
N THR A 9 -2.96 10.44 -13.01
CA THR A 9 -4.16 11.05 -13.59
C THR A 9 -4.54 10.21 -14.80
N PRO A 10 -5.70 9.53 -14.80
CA PRO A 10 -6.11 8.72 -15.91
C PRO A 10 -6.15 9.56 -17.20
N LYS A 11 -5.60 9.02 -18.30
CA LYS A 11 -5.66 9.67 -19.62
C LYS A 11 -7.10 9.86 -20.13
N ASP A 12 -8.04 9.07 -19.61
CA ASP A 12 -9.46 9.18 -19.86
C ASP A 12 -10.22 9.25 -18.53
N LEU A 13 -10.92 10.36 -18.30
CA LEU A 13 -11.75 10.58 -17.11
C LEU A 13 -13.01 9.69 -17.07
N ARG A 14 -13.29 8.92 -18.13
CA ARG A 14 -14.41 7.99 -18.22
C ARG A 14 -14.11 6.61 -17.64
N VAL A 15 -12.86 6.32 -17.28
CA VAL A 15 -12.46 5.06 -16.63
C VAL A 15 -11.97 5.40 -15.23
N LEU A 16 -12.91 5.69 -14.35
CA LEU A 16 -12.65 5.83 -12.92
C LEU A 16 -12.84 4.47 -12.24
N PRO A 17 -12.06 4.17 -11.20
CA PRO A 17 -12.29 2.96 -10.44
C PRO A 17 -13.65 3.05 -9.73
N ASP A 18 -14.40 1.95 -9.72
CA ASP A 18 -15.67 1.87 -8.99
C ASP A 18 -15.47 2.08 -7.48
N ARG A 19 -14.26 1.78 -6.97
CA ARG A 19 -13.90 1.89 -5.57
C ARG A 19 -12.41 2.13 -5.38
N ILE A 20 -12.07 3.03 -4.47
CA ILE A 20 -10.72 3.21 -3.95
C ILE A 20 -10.67 2.61 -2.54
N ILE A 21 -9.75 1.68 -2.31
CA ILE A 21 -9.51 1.06 -1.00
C ILE A 21 -8.14 1.50 -0.53
N LEU A 22 -8.10 2.27 0.56
CA LEU A 22 -6.85 2.71 1.17
C LEU A 22 -6.44 1.71 2.25
N VAL A 23 -5.19 1.26 2.17
CA VAL A 23 -4.63 0.30 3.14
C VAL A 23 -3.28 0.83 3.63
N ARG A 24 -3.19 1.08 4.93
CA ARG A 24 -1.90 1.32 5.60
C ARG A 24 -1.10 0.02 5.64
N HIS A 25 0.22 0.10 5.54
CA HIS A 25 1.06 -1.08 5.75
C HIS A 25 0.79 -1.72 7.13
N ALA A 26 0.97 -3.03 7.20
CA ALA A 26 0.83 -3.78 8.44
C ALA A 26 1.98 -3.49 9.44
N GLU A 27 1.89 -4.05 10.64
CA GLU A 27 2.91 -3.88 11.69
C GLU A 27 4.32 -4.25 11.20
N SER A 28 5.25 -3.32 11.36
CA SER A 28 6.67 -3.48 11.00
C SER A 28 7.57 -3.55 12.22
N GLU A 29 8.78 -4.07 12.04
CA GLU A 29 9.79 -4.12 13.11
C GLU A 29 10.02 -2.72 13.71
N GLY A 30 10.06 -1.68 12.87
CA GLY A 30 10.17 -0.30 13.32
C GLY A 30 8.95 0.26 14.05
N ASN A 31 7.79 -0.39 13.98
CA ASN A 31 6.64 -0.03 14.83
C ASN A 31 6.71 -0.67 16.22
N VAL A 32 7.34 -1.84 16.32
CA VAL A 32 7.52 -2.58 17.58
C VAL A 32 8.73 -2.03 18.34
N ASP A 33 9.85 -1.85 17.64
CA ASP A 33 11.09 -1.31 18.19
C ASP A 33 11.64 -0.20 17.29
N ASN A 34 11.54 1.04 17.76
CA ASN A 34 12.08 2.20 17.06
C ASN A 34 13.62 2.13 16.89
N LEU A 35 14.33 1.31 17.66
CA LEU A 35 15.77 1.08 17.45
C LEU A 35 16.05 0.42 16.10
N ALA A 36 15.07 -0.25 15.48
CA ALA A 36 15.21 -0.82 14.14
C ALA A 36 15.70 0.21 13.11
N TYR A 37 15.27 1.48 13.23
CA TYR A 37 15.70 2.56 12.34
C TYR A 37 17.17 2.98 12.54
N SER A 38 17.84 2.53 13.60
CA SER A 38 19.26 2.80 13.83
C SER A 38 20.20 1.89 13.05
N TYR A 39 19.73 0.71 12.64
CA TYR A 39 20.54 -0.29 11.92
C TYR A 39 19.90 -0.82 10.63
N ILE A 40 18.61 -0.53 10.38
CA ILE A 40 17.91 -0.83 9.12
C ILE A 40 17.48 0.50 8.49
N PRO A 41 17.81 0.76 7.20
CA PRO A 41 17.25 1.89 6.48
C PRO A 41 15.72 1.84 6.50
N ASP A 42 15.05 2.99 6.71
CA ASP A 42 13.57 3.05 6.83
C ASP A 42 12.86 2.32 5.68
N SER A 43 13.30 2.54 4.44
CA SER A 43 12.74 1.89 3.25
C SER A 43 12.84 0.35 3.25
N GLN A 44 13.74 -0.21 4.08
CA GLN A 44 14.03 -1.64 4.20
C GLN A 44 13.48 -2.27 5.48
N VAL A 45 12.81 -1.50 6.35
CA VAL A 45 12.19 -2.04 7.57
C VAL A 45 11.09 -3.05 7.17
N PRO A 46 11.21 -4.33 7.57
CA PRO A 46 10.25 -5.37 7.19
C PRO A 46 9.03 -5.40 8.13
N LEU A 47 7.97 -6.08 7.69
CA LEU A 47 6.87 -6.50 8.53
C LEU A 47 7.32 -7.53 9.57
N THR A 48 6.73 -7.46 10.75
CA THR A 48 6.79 -8.54 11.75
C THR A 48 6.01 -9.76 11.26
N GLU A 49 6.16 -10.92 11.91
CA GLU A 49 5.32 -12.09 11.60
C GLU A 49 3.83 -11.80 11.83
N ARG A 50 3.52 -11.02 12.87
CA ARG A 50 2.17 -10.51 13.13
C ARG A 50 1.70 -9.57 12.01
N GLY A 51 2.56 -8.69 11.51
CA GLY A 51 2.27 -7.83 10.36
C GLY A 51 1.95 -8.62 9.08
N LYS A 52 2.70 -9.70 8.82
CA LYS A 52 2.39 -10.59 7.68
C LYS A 52 1.02 -11.25 7.81
N GLN A 53 0.64 -11.64 9.03
CA GLN A 53 -0.70 -12.18 9.29
C GLN A 53 -1.80 -11.13 9.09
N GLN A 54 -1.59 -9.91 9.60
CA GLN A 54 -2.51 -8.79 9.38
C GLN A 54 -2.73 -8.51 7.89
N ALA A 55 -1.66 -8.57 7.07
CA ALA A 55 -1.76 -8.37 5.63
C ALA A 55 -2.63 -9.43 4.93
N ARG A 56 -2.49 -10.70 5.32
CA ARG A 56 -3.34 -11.80 4.81
C ARG A 56 -4.80 -11.62 5.22
N GLU A 57 -5.05 -11.24 6.46
CA GLU A 57 -6.40 -10.98 6.97
C GLU A 57 -7.06 -9.79 6.28
N ALA A 58 -6.30 -8.74 6.00
CA ALA A 58 -6.78 -7.60 5.22
C ALA A 58 -7.19 -8.05 3.81
N GLY A 59 -6.37 -8.88 3.13
CA GLY A 59 -6.72 -9.47 1.84
C GLY A 59 -8.04 -10.25 1.87
N ALA A 60 -8.21 -11.13 2.87
CA ALA A 60 -9.44 -11.90 3.03
C ALA A 60 -10.68 -11.00 3.27
N LYS A 61 -10.54 -9.93 4.06
CA LYS A 61 -11.63 -8.96 4.30
C LYS A 61 -11.99 -8.19 3.03
N ILE A 62 -10.99 -7.75 2.26
CA ILE A 62 -11.21 -7.04 1.00
C ILE A 62 -11.89 -7.96 -0.01
N ARG A 63 -11.42 -9.21 -0.15
CA ARG A 63 -12.05 -10.19 -1.03
C ARG A 63 -13.53 -10.40 -0.69
N LYS A 64 -13.84 -10.62 0.59
CA LYS A 64 -15.23 -10.78 1.05
C LYS A 64 -16.09 -9.54 0.73
N LEU A 65 -15.53 -8.34 0.85
CA LEU A 65 -16.23 -7.10 0.52
C LEU A 65 -16.55 -7.00 -0.97
N LEU A 66 -15.60 -7.39 -1.83
CA LEU A 66 -15.78 -7.34 -3.29
C LEU A 66 -16.75 -8.42 -3.76
N GLU A 67 -16.62 -9.65 -3.27
CA GLU A 67 -17.51 -10.77 -3.62
C GLU A 67 -18.97 -10.52 -3.21
N ALA A 68 -19.20 -9.76 -2.13
CA ALA A 68 -20.55 -9.35 -1.72
C ALA A 68 -21.25 -8.43 -2.75
N GLN A 69 -20.49 -7.82 -3.67
CA GLN A 69 -21.00 -6.95 -4.73
C GLN A 69 -21.04 -7.66 -6.10
N GLY A 70 -20.48 -8.86 -6.19
CA GLY A 70 -20.38 -9.66 -7.41
C GLY A 70 -18.99 -10.29 -7.57
N HIS A 71 -18.88 -11.24 -8.51
CA HIS A 71 -17.62 -11.94 -8.78
C HIS A 71 -16.81 -11.32 -9.93
N ASP A 72 -17.35 -10.32 -10.64
CA ASP A 72 -16.66 -9.65 -11.74
C ASP A 72 -16.02 -8.34 -11.26
N TYR A 73 -14.83 -8.45 -10.67
CA TYR A 73 -14.02 -7.29 -10.29
C TYR A 73 -12.59 -7.44 -10.79
N LYS A 74 -11.97 -6.30 -11.12
CA LYS A 74 -10.56 -6.19 -11.46
C LYS A 74 -9.86 -5.26 -10.48
N LEU A 75 -8.65 -5.63 -10.10
CA LEU A 75 -7.84 -4.96 -9.10
C LEU A 75 -6.59 -4.41 -9.75
N PHE A 76 -6.37 -3.11 -9.52
CA PHE A 76 -5.11 -2.46 -9.80
C PHE A 76 -4.53 -1.97 -8.47
N PHE A 77 -3.28 -2.30 -8.19
CA PHE A 77 -2.63 -1.94 -6.94
C PHE A 77 -1.66 -0.77 -7.16
N TYR A 78 -1.75 0.22 -6.27
CA TYR A 78 -0.71 1.22 -6.10
C TYR A 78 -0.02 0.96 -4.76
N THR A 79 1.31 0.87 -4.77
CA THR A 79 2.09 0.56 -3.58
C THR A 79 3.22 1.56 -3.39
N SER A 80 3.56 1.85 -2.14
CA SER A 80 4.84 2.52 -1.84
C SER A 80 6.00 1.54 -2.09
N PRO A 81 7.18 2.03 -2.52
CA PRO A 81 8.36 1.19 -2.72
C PRO A 81 8.97 0.66 -1.41
N TYR A 82 8.42 1.03 -0.23
CA TYR A 82 8.95 0.59 1.06
C TYR A 82 8.65 -0.88 1.32
N LYS A 83 9.62 -1.59 1.89
CA LYS A 83 9.55 -3.05 2.10
C LYS A 83 8.31 -3.48 2.87
N ARG A 84 7.95 -2.77 3.94
CA ARG A 84 6.70 -3.01 4.70
C ARG A 84 5.44 -2.90 3.85
N SER A 85 5.40 -1.95 2.92
CA SER A 85 4.28 -1.76 1.99
C SER A 85 4.23 -2.88 0.95
N LEU A 86 5.37 -3.25 0.37
CA LEU A 86 5.46 -4.37 -0.58
C LEU A 86 5.07 -5.72 0.06
N GLN A 87 5.49 -5.96 1.30
CA GLN A 87 5.11 -7.17 2.03
C GLN A 87 3.62 -7.17 2.42
N THR A 88 3.06 -6.01 2.75
CA THR A 88 1.62 -5.86 2.98
C THR A 88 0.83 -6.17 1.70
N TYR A 89 1.26 -5.60 0.58
CA TYR A 89 0.72 -5.91 -0.75
C TYR A 89 0.78 -7.40 -1.06
N ALA A 90 1.94 -8.05 -0.86
CA ALA A 90 2.08 -9.48 -1.12
C ALA A 90 1.08 -10.30 -0.30
N GLY A 91 0.91 -9.98 0.99
CA GLY A 91 -0.10 -10.60 1.86
C GLY A 91 -1.53 -10.41 1.34
N ILE A 92 -1.89 -9.19 0.94
CA ILE A 92 -3.22 -8.88 0.41
C ILE A 92 -3.47 -9.58 -0.93
N SER A 93 -2.53 -9.48 -1.88
CA SER A 93 -2.65 -10.05 -3.22
C SER A 93 -2.78 -11.57 -3.20
N SER A 94 -2.25 -12.23 -2.16
CA SER A 94 -2.34 -13.69 -2.00
C SER A 94 -3.77 -14.20 -1.80
N ALA A 95 -4.70 -13.31 -1.42
CA ALA A 95 -6.10 -13.64 -1.29
C ALA A 95 -6.86 -13.68 -2.64
N PHE A 96 -6.24 -13.25 -3.75
CA PHE A 96 -6.90 -13.11 -5.04
C PHE A 96 -6.26 -14.00 -6.10
N GLU A 97 -7.08 -14.48 -7.04
CA GLU A 97 -6.58 -15.16 -8.22
C GLU A 97 -5.94 -14.16 -9.19
N LYS A 98 -4.91 -14.61 -9.92
CA LYS A 98 -4.15 -13.76 -10.86
C LYS A 98 -5.03 -13.07 -11.90
N GLN A 99 -6.13 -13.70 -12.30
CA GLN A 99 -7.07 -13.16 -13.29
C GLN A 99 -7.83 -11.90 -12.82
N HIS A 100 -7.94 -11.69 -11.51
CA HIS A 100 -8.53 -10.48 -10.94
C HIS A 100 -7.52 -9.34 -10.86
N ILE A 101 -6.22 -9.61 -10.94
CA ILE A 101 -5.17 -8.59 -10.79
C ILE A 101 -4.72 -8.13 -12.17
N ILE A 102 -5.07 -6.89 -12.54
CA ILE A 102 -4.74 -6.32 -13.86
C ILE A 102 -3.41 -5.57 -13.86
N GLY A 103 -2.88 -5.21 -12.69
CA GLY A 103 -1.59 -4.54 -12.59
C GLY A 103 -1.22 -4.12 -11.19
N VAL A 104 0.06 -3.81 -11.03
CA VAL A 104 0.64 -3.20 -9.83
C VAL A 104 1.60 -2.10 -10.29
N GLN A 105 1.57 -0.96 -9.60
CA GLN A 105 2.44 0.17 -9.85
C GLN A 105 3.01 0.68 -8.53
N GLU A 106 4.33 0.79 -8.47
CA GLU A 106 5.01 1.43 -7.35
C GLU A 106 4.99 2.94 -7.54
N GLU A 107 4.54 3.66 -6.52
CA GLU A 107 4.43 5.11 -6.52
C GLU A 107 5.25 5.70 -5.39
N VAL A 108 6.32 6.40 -5.78
CA VAL A 108 7.24 7.08 -4.86
C VAL A 108 6.53 8.17 -4.04
N GLN A 109 5.41 8.70 -4.54
CA GLN A 109 4.59 9.69 -3.84
C GLN A 109 3.73 9.09 -2.71
N LEU A 110 3.56 7.76 -2.67
CA LEU A 110 2.83 7.07 -1.59
C LEU A 110 3.71 6.73 -0.38
N ARG A 111 4.94 7.26 -0.32
CA ARG A 111 5.82 7.09 0.83
C ARG A 111 5.23 7.80 2.05
N GLU A 112 5.47 7.21 3.22
CA GLU A 112 5.12 7.83 4.50
C GLU A 112 5.89 9.16 4.60
N GLN A 113 5.28 10.21 5.16
CA GLN A 113 5.93 11.52 5.20
C GLN A 113 7.30 11.42 5.88
N ASP A 114 8.34 11.93 5.19
CA ASP A 114 9.66 12.06 5.75
C ASP A 114 9.61 13.10 6.87
N PHE A 115 9.68 12.66 8.13
CA PHE A 115 9.80 13.56 9.28
C PHE A 115 11.21 14.18 9.32
N GLY A 116 11.45 15.20 8.51
CA GLY A 116 12.54 16.14 8.73
C GLY A 116 12.44 16.74 10.14
N SER A 117 13.51 16.62 10.94
CA SER A 117 13.71 17.14 12.31
C SER A 117 12.46 17.68 13.04
N ARG A 118 11.92 16.86 13.96
CA ARG A 118 10.90 17.18 14.99
C ARG A 118 10.66 18.69 15.25
N LYS A 119 9.66 19.30 14.58
CA LYS A 119 8.80 20.35 15.14
C LYS A 119 7.40 20.20 14.55
N ALA A 120 6.41 20.20 15.46
CA ALA A 120 5.01 19.90 15.20
C ALA A 120 4.41 20.69 14.03
N ARG A 121 3.54 20.03 13.27
CA ARG A 121 2.25 20.56 12.83
C ARG A 121 1.38 19.43 12.25
N VAL A 122 0.15 19.38 12.74
CA VAL A 122 -0.92 18.48 12.31
C VAL A 122 -1.10 18.55 10.79
N ALA A 123 -1.18 17.41 10.12
CA ALA A 123 -1.84 17.27 8.82
C ALA A 123 -2.62 15.95 8.83
N LEU A 124 -3.93 16.08 8.67
CA LEU A 124 -4.88 15.00 8.51
C LEU A 124 -4.76 14.47 7.07
N MET A 125 -4.68 13.15 6.89
CA MET A 125 -5.08 12.41 5.68
C MET A 125 -5.64 11.05 6.09
#